data_AF-D5ZZ38-F1
#
_entry.id   AF-D5ZZ38-F1
#
_cell.length_a   1.000
_cell.length_b   1.000
_cell.length_c   1.000
_cell.angle_alpha   90.00
_cell.angle_beta   90.00
_cell.angle_gamma   90.00
#
_symmetry.space_group_name_H-M   'P 1'
#
loop_
_entity.id
_entity.type
_entity.pdbx_description
1 polymer ?
#
loop_
_entity_poly.entity_id
_entity_poly.type
_entity_poly.pdbx_seq_one_letter_code
_entity_poly.pdbx_strand_id
1 'polypeptide(L)'
;MFLFLIVALAVVVAAVTLAVVGGGENGPLPEAAPERLLDSLPPDRPVHRADVDDLRFPLAARGYRMAEVDDALGRLGAELAERDARIADLETELAGARAAAARVCTDKPAPREEGEQP
;
A
#
# COMPACT_ATOMS: atom_id res chain seq x y z
N MET A 1 2.65 55.22 -26.63
CA MET A 1 1.61 54.17 -26.76
C MET A 1 2.21 52.78 -26.73
N PHE A 2 3.12 52.41 -27.65
CA PHE A 2 3.72 51.07 -27.71
C PHE A 2 4.53 50.66 -26.46
N LEU A 3 5.37 51.55 -25.91
CA LEU A 3 6.12 51.28 -24.67
C LEU A 3 5.21 51.01 -23.48
N PHE A 4 4.06 51.70 -23.40
CA PHE A 4 3.10 51.49 -22.33
C PHE A 4 2.46 50.11 -22.41
N LEU A 5 2.19 49.64 -23.63
CA LEU A 5 1.67 48.29 -23.87
C LEU A 5 2.71 47.23 -23.49
N ILE A 6 3.98 47.44 -23.82
CA ILE A 6 5.07 46.53 -23.42
C ILE A 6 5.21 46.48 -21.90
N VAL A 7 5.20 47.63 -21.23
CA VAL A 7 5.30 47.69 -19.76
C VAL A 7 4.09 47.02 -19.11
N ALA A 8 2.88 47.29 -19.61
CA ALA A 8 1.67 46.64 -19.12
C ALA A 8 1.73 45.11 -19.31
N LEU A 9 2.17 44.64 -20.48
CA LEU A 9 2.35 43.22 -20.75
C LEU A 9 3.39 42.59 -19.82
N ALA A 10 4.54 43.25 -19.64
CA ALA A 10 5.60 42.77 -18.74
C ALA A 10 5.12 42.66 -17.29
N VAL A 11 4.32 43.63 -16.82
CA VAL A 11 3.70 43.60 -15.48
C VAL A 11 2.70 42.44 -15.36
N VAL A 12 1.85 42.24 -16.36
CA VAL A 12 0.88 41.12 -16.37
C VAL A 12 1.61 39.77 -16.36
N VAL A 13 2.62 39.60 -17.22
CA VAL A 13 3.41 38.37 -17.26
C VAL A 13 4.13 38.14 -15.93
N ALA A 14 4.75 39.17 -15.36
CA ALA A 14 5.43 39.07 -14.07
C ALA A 14 4.47 38.72 -12.92
N ALA A 15 3.26 39.30 -12.92
CA ALA A 15 2.24 38.98 -11.93
C ALA A 15 1.73 37.53 -12.05
N VAL A 16 1.49 37.06 -13.28
CA VAL A 16 1.05 35.69 -13.55
C VAL A 16 2.15 34.69 -13.21
N THR A 17 3.40 34.95 -13.58
CA THR A 17 4.53 34.07 -13.23
C THR A 17 4.74 34.02 -11.72
N LEU A 18 4.65 35.16 -11.03
CA LEU A 18 4.75 35.20 -9.57
C LEU A 18 3.57 34.49 -8.89
N ALA A 19 2.37 34.52 -9.45
CA ALA A 19 1.22 33.78 -8.92
C ALA A 19 1.39 32.25 -9.11
N VAL A 20 1.91 31.82 -10.26
CA VAL A 20 2.15 30.40 -10.57
C VAL A 20 3.34 29.84 -9.79
N VAL A 21 4.42 30.64 -9.66
CA VAL A 21 5.67 30.22 -8.98
C VAL A 21 5.60 30.45 -7.46
N GLY A 22 4.95 31.54 -7.02
CA GLY A 22 4.82 31.93 -5.62
C GLY A 22 3.65 31.29 -4.87
N GLY A 23 2.80 30.51 -5.56
CA GLY A 23 1.72 29.71 -4.97
C GLY A 23 2.18 28.49 -4.15
N GLY A 24 3.40 28.52 -3.60
CA GLY A 24 3.99 27.43 -2.82
C GLY A 24 4.47 27.77 -1.42
N GLU A 25 4.53 29.05 -1.01
CA GLU A 25 5.07 29.35 0.34
C GLU A 25 4.56 30.61 1.07
N ASN A 26 3.85 31.58 0.45
CA ASN A 26 3.47 32.83 1.15
C ASN A 26 2.08 33.40 0.79
N GLY A 27 1.10 32.56 0.43
CA GLY A 27 -0.30 33.00 0.24
C GLY A 27 -1.12 32.92 1.54
N PRO A 28 -2.07 33.85 1.80
CA PRO A 28 -2.94 33.85 2.99
C PRO A 28 -4.05 32.78 2.95
N LEU A 29 -3.94 31.81 2.04
CA LEU A 29 -4.87 30.69 1.97
C LEU A 29 -4.35 29.62 2.93
N PRO A 30 -5.20 29.04 3.81
CA PRO A 30 -4.78 27.97 4.68
C PRO A 30 -4.16 26.87 3.82
N GLU A 31 -2.99 26.38 4.25
CA GLU A 31 -2.30 25.21 3.72
C GLU A 31 -3.37 24.20 3.26
N ALA A 32 -3.49 23.99 1.93
CA ALA A 32 -4.46 23.05 1.41
C ALA A 32 -4.22 21.74 2.14
N ALA A 33 -5.22 21.28 2.91
CA ALA A 33 -5.07 20.07 3.71
C ALA A 33 -4.53 18.98 2.78
N PRO A 34 -3.39 18.33 3.10
CA PRO A 34 -2.73 17.43 2.18
C PRO A 34 -3.77 16.46 1.63
N GLU A 35 -3.96 16.43 0.31
CA GLU A 35 -4.89 15.48 -0.30
C GLU A 35 -4.57 14.11 0.30
N ARG A 36 -5.57 13.54 0.99
CA ARG A 36 -5.40 12.20 1.56
C ARG A 36 -5.47 11.20 0.43
N LEU A 37 -4.70 10.12 0.56
CA LEU A 37 -4.80 8.94 -0.31
C LEU A 37 -6.27 8.54 -0.45
N LEU A 38 -6.79 8.60 -1.68
CA LEU A 38 -8.19 8.29 -1.97
C LEU A 38 -8.48 6.82 -1.71
N ASP A 39 -7.55 5.94 -2.07
CA ASP A 39 -7.55 4.50 -1.76
C ASP A 39 -6.30 4.17 -0.95
N SER A 40 -6.34 4.50 0.34
CA SER A 40 -5.25 4.20 1.27
C SER A 40 -5.18 2.71 1.57
N LEU A 41 -3.96 2.23 1.85
CA LEU A 41 -3.73 0.87 2.34
C LEU A 41 -4.56 0.57 3.61
N PRO A 42 -5.06 -0.66 3.76
CA PRO A 42 -5.86 -1.04 4.92
C PRO A 42 -5.01 -0.97 6.21
N PRO A 43 -5.48 -0.27 7.27
CA PRO A 43 -4.73 -0.18 8.53
C PRO A 43 -4.89 -1.42 9.42
N ASP A 44 -5.98 -2.16 9.25
CA ASP A 44 -6.41 -3.20 10.20
C ASP A 44 -6.04 -4.62 9.75
N ARG A 45 -5.49 -4.79 8.54
CA ARG A 45 -5.06 -6.08 8.00
C ARG A 45 -3.70 -5.95 7.30
N PRO A 46 -2.94 -7.05 7.14
CA PRO A 46 -1.78 -7.07 6.26
C PRO A 46 -2.13 -6.60 4.85
N VAL A 47 -1.19 -5.89 4.22
CA VAL A 47 -1.32 -5.42 2.85
C VAL A 47 -1.16 -6.61 1.91
N HIS A 48 -2.05 -6.74 0.93
CA HIS A 48 -1.93 -7.69 -0.16
C HIS A 48 -1.57 -6.99 -1.47
N ARG A 49 -1.16 -7.79 -2.46
CA ARG A 49 -0.84 -7.27 -3.80
C ARG A 49 -1.94 -6.40 -4.40
N ALA A 50 -3.21 -6.83 -4.27
CA ALA A 50 -4.34 -6.07 -4.81
C ALA A 50 -4.48 -4.67 -4.16
N ASP A 51 -4.20 -4.56 -2.86
CA ASP A 51 -4.24 -3.27 -2.16
C ASP A 51 -3.16 -2.30 -2.67
N VAL A 52 -2.01 -2.83 -3.13
CA VAL A 52 -0.95 -2.02 -3.75
C VAL A 52 -1.32 -1.60 -5.17
N ASP A 53 -1.96 -2.49 -5.93
CA ASP A 53 -2.40 -2.21 -7.31
C ASP A 53 -3.51 -1.13 -7.35
N ASP A 54 -4.34 -1.04 -6.30
CA ASP A 54 -5.40 -0.04 -6.15
C ASP A 54 -4.93 1.30 -5.54
N LEU A 55 -3.70 1.38 -5.04
CA LEU A 55 -3.18 2.55 -4.34
C LEU A 55 -3.04 3.78 -5.26
N ARG A 56 -3.62 4.91 -4.86
CA ARG A 56 -3.59 6.17 -5.64
C ARG A 56 -2.96 7.32 -4.86
N PHE A 57 -1.78 7.75 -5.31
CA PHE A 57 -1.08 8.90 -4.76
C PHE A 57 -1.60 10.23 -5.35
N PRO A 58 -1.90 11.24 -4.52
CA PRO A 58 -2.22 12.57 -4.99
C PRO A 58 -0.98 13.27 -5.57
N LEU A 59 -1.22 14.18 -6.52
CA LEU A 59 -0.17 14.94 -7.18
C LEU A 59 0.31 16.09 -6.28
N ALA A 60 1.63 16.23 -6.12
CA ALA A 60 2.25 17.33 -5.39
C ALA A 60 3.18 18.14 -6.30
N ALA A 61 3.30 19.45 -6.04
CA ALA A 61 4.15 20.38 -6.82
C ALA A 61 5.64 19.98 -6.82
N ARG A 62 6.08 19.23 -5.81
CA ARG A 62 7.32 18.46 -5.79
C ARG A 62 6.98 17.03 -5.40
N GLY A 63 7.46 16.05 -6.18
CA GLY A 63 7.21 14.64 -5.93
C GLY A 63 8.28 13.76 -6.57
N TYR A 64 8.29 12.49 -6.17
CA TYR A 64 9.05 11.46 -6.87
C TYR A 64 8.50 11.27 -8.28
N ARG A 65 9.33 10.77 -9.20
CA ARG A 65 8.86 10.47 -10.56
C ARG A 65 7.89 9.29 -10.49
N MET A 66 6.68 9.50 -10.99
CA MET A 66 5.62 8.48 -10.95
C MET A 66 6.08 7.15 -11.55
N ALA A 67 6.77 7.17 -12.70
CA ALA A 67 7.26 5.95 -13.34
C ALA A 67 8.25 5.14 -12.48
N GLU A 68 9.11 5.82 -11.70
CA GLU A 68 10.06 5.13 -10.80
C GLU A 68 9.35 4.57 -9.57
N VAL A 69 8.35 5.28 -9.07
CA VAL A 69 7.50 4.82 -7.96
C VAL A 69 6.65 3.63 -8.40
N ASP A 70 6.02 3.69 -9.57
CA ASP A 70 5.20 2.62 -10.12
C ASP A 70 6.02 1.35 -10.38
N ASP A 71 7.25 1.48 -10.91
CA ASP A 71 8.16 0.34 -11.11
C ASP A 71 8.55 -0.29 -9.77
N ALA A 72 8.90 0.53 -8.77
CA ALA A 72 9.23 0.06 -7.44
C ALA A 72 8.04 -0.64 -6.75
N LEU A 73 6.84 -0.05 -6.84
CA LEU A 73 5.61 -0.64 -6.29
C LEU A 73 5.22 -1.93 -7.01
N GLY A 74 5.36 -1.97 -8.33
CA GLY A 74 5.11 -3.18 -9.12
C GLY A 74 6.01 -4.34 -8.71
N ARG A 75 7.31 -4.06 -8.48
CA ARG A 75 8.26 -5.05 -7.97
C ARG A 75 7.92 -5.50 -6.55
N LEU A 76 7.65 -4.57 -5.64
CA LEU A 76 7.29 -4.89 -4.25
C LEU A 76 5.98 -5.69 -4.19
N GLY A 77 4.98 -5.36 -5.00
CA GLY A 77 3.74 -6.11 -5.10
C GLY A 77 3.95 -7.53 -5.63
N ALA A 78 4.98 -7.77 -6.46
CA ALA A 78 5.32 -9.11 -6.94
C ALA A 78 5.95 -9.95 -5.83
N GLU A 79 6.91 -9.37 -5.11
CA GLU A 79 7.54 -10.02 -3.95
C GLU A 79 6.51 -10.32 -2.85
N LEU A 80 5.55 -9.43 -2.64
CA LEU A 80 4.46 -9.62 -1.69
C LEU A 80 3.59 -10.82 -2.07
N ALA A 81 3.18 -10.93 -3.34
CA ALA A 81 2.41 -12.08 -3.81
C ALA A 81 3.16 -13.41 -3.69
N GLU A 82 4.47 -13.41 -3.95
CA GLU A 82 5.29 -14.61 -3.75
C GLU A 82 5.37 -15.01 -2.27
N ARG A 83 5.53 -14.04 -1.37
CA ARG A 83 5.53 -14.28 0.08
C ARG A 83 4.19 -14.81 0.55
N ASP A 84 3.08 -14.21 0.11
CA ASP A 84 1.73 -14.63 0.48
C ASP A 84 1.44 -16.05 0.01
N ALA A 85 1.83 -16.40 -1.21
CA ALA A 85 1.71 -17.77 -1.73
C ALA A 85 2.49 -18.77 -0.87
N ARG A 86 3.74 -18.44 -0.52
CA ARG A 86 4.58 -19.28 0.33
C ARG A 86 4.01 -19.45 1.73
N ILE A 87 3.41 -18.40 2.30
CA ILE A 87 2.74 -18.47 3.60
C ILE A 87 1.53 -19.41 3.52
N ALA A 88 0.70 -19.28 2.47
CA ALA A 88 -0.46 -20.14 2.28
C ALA A 88 -0.08 -21.63 2.16
N ASP A 89 1.01 -21.93 1.45
CA ASP A 89 1.53 -23.30 1.34
C ASP A 89 1.96 -23.84 2.71
N LEU A 90 2.75 -23.07 3.47
CA LEU A 90 3.20 -23.46 4.81
C LEU A 90 2.04 -23.64 5.80
N GLU A 91 1.03 -22.78 5.74
CA GLU A 91 -0.17 -22.88 6.56
C GLU A 91 -0.97 -24.15 6.23
N THR A 92 -1.03 -24.52 4.95
CA THR A 92 -1.68 -25.75 4.48
C THR A 92 -0.95 -26.99 4.98
N GLU A 93 0.38 -27.02 4.87
CA GLU A 93 1.20 -28.12 5.40
C GLU A 93 1.03 -28.28 6.92
N LEU A 94 1.05 -27.16 7.65
CA LEU A 94 0.89 -27.13 9.09
C LEU A 94 -0.52 -27.56 9.53
N ALA A 95 -1.56 -27.17 8.79
CA ALA A 95 -2.92 -27.65 9.01
C ALA A 95 -3.03 -29.16 8.77
N GLY A 96 -2.41 -29.66 7.69
CA GLY A 96 -2.35 -31.09 7.38
C GLY A 96 -1.65 -31.91 8.47
N ALA A 97 -0.50 -31.44 8.95
CA ALA A 97 0.25 -32.07 10.03
C ALA A 97 -0.56 -32.12 11.34
N ARG A 98 -1.26 -31.03 11.70
CA ARG A 98 -2.14 -30.99 12.87
C ARG A 98 -3.30 -31.98 12.76
N ALA A 99 -3.91 -32.09 11.59
CA ALA A 99 -4.99 -33.05 11.34
C ALA A 99 -4.49 -34.51 11.44
N ALA A 100 -3.30 -34.81 10.94
CA ALA A 100 -2.69 -36.13 11.06
C ALA A 100 -2.40 -36.49 12.53
N ALA A 101 -1.81 -35.56 13.29
CA ALA A 101 -1.55 -35.76 14.72
C ALA A 101 -2.83 -36.00 15.52
N ALA A 102 -3.91 -35.26 15.23
CA ALA A 102 -5.21 -35.46 15.85
C ALA A 102 -5.77 -36.87 15.58
N ARG A 103 -5.66 -37.37 14.34
CA ARG A 103 -6.10 -38.74 13.99
C ARG A 103 -5.34 -39.80 14.77
N VAL A 104 -4.02 -39.67 14.91
CA VAL A 104 -3.19 -40.63 15.68
C VAL A 104 -3.58 -40.67 17.16
N CYS A 105 -3.93 -39.53 17.76
CA CYS A 105 -4.36 -39.49 19.16
C CYS A 105 -5.74 -40.16 19.37
N THR A 106 -6.62 -40.09 18.35
CA THR A 106 -7.96 -40.67 18.41
C THR A 106 -7.96 -42.19 18.21
N ASP A 107 -6.93 -42.73 17.57
CA ASP A 107 -6.80 -44.16 17.26
C ASP A 107 -6.05 -44.96 18.35
N LYS A 108 -5.72 -44.36 19.50
CA LYS A 108 -5.09 -45.09 20.61
C LYS A 108 -6.06 -46.17 21.13
N PRO A 109 -5.75 -47.47 20.96
CA PRO A 109 -6.67 -48.53 21.35
C PRO A 109 -6.75 -48.61 22.88
N ALA A 110 -7.98 -48.75 23.40
CA ALA A 110 -8.23 -48.98 24.81
C ALA A 110 -7.37 -50.17 25.29
N PRO A 111 -6.69 -50.09 26.46
CA PRO A 111 -6.00 -51.24 27.01
C PRO A 111 -7.03 -52.35 27.16
N ARG A 112 -6.81 -53.48 26.48
CA ARG A 112 -7.57 -54.70 26.75
C ARG A 112 -7.28 -55.05 28.20
N GLU A 113 -8.28 -54.84 29.06
CA GLU A 113 -8.35 -55.52 30.34
C GLU A 113 -8.53 -57.01 30.01
N GLU A 114 -7.40 -57.69 29.76
CA GLU A 114 -7.34 -59.14 29.80
C GLU A 114 -7.53 -59.55 31.26
N GLY A 115 -8.81 -59.69 31.61
CA GLY A 115 -9.38 -60.76 32.41
C GLY A 115 -8.39 -61.48 33.30
N GLU A 116 -8.10 -60.84 34.44
CA GLU A 116 -7.79 -61.51 35.67
C GLU A 116 -8.92 -62.51 36.02
N GLN A 117 -8.49 -63.75 36.35
CA GLN A 117 -9.17 -64.82 37.09
C GLN A 117 -10.16 -65.79 36.39
N PRO A 118 -10.33 -67.03 36.92
CA PRO A 118 -9.71 -67.63 38.13
C PRO A 118 -8.87 -68.90 37.90
#